data_AF-A0AAE0BQR8-F1
#
_entry.id   AF-A0AAE0BQR8-F1
#
_cell.length_a   1.000
_cell.length_b   1.000
_cell.length_c   1.000
_cell.angle_alpha   90.00
_cell.angle_beta   90.00
_cell.angle_gamma   90.00
#
_symmetry.space_group_name_H-M   'P 1'
#
loop_
_entity.id
_entity.type
_entity.pdbx_description
1 polymer ?
#
loop_
_entity_poly.entity_id
_entity_poly.type
_entity_poly.pdbx_seq_one_letter_code
_entity_poly.pdbx_strand_id
1 'polypeptide(L)'
;MEDWALESNESTKISKVKIWASHVRKMSVERCESQSLDRFEKLFEIELQDKHNRLQTEVHQVNTKAKFLKFVIHSGWDDFCTVNRVSIT
;
A
#
# COMPACT_ATOMS: atom_id res chain seq x y z
N MET A 1 -13.18 -4.68 -4.49
CA MET A 1 -11.91 -3.94 -4.63
C MET A 1 -12.08 -2.68 -3.82
N GLU A 2 -11.26 -2.52 -2.79
CA GLU A 2 -11.30 -1.36 -1.91
C GLU A 2 -9.95 -0.63 -1.97
N ASP A 3 -9.99 0.70 -1.92
CA ASP A 3 -8.80 1.52 -2.01
C ASP A 3 -8.84 2.75 -1.10
N TRP A 4 -7.65 3.22 -0.72
CA TRP A 4 -7.46 4.46 0.02
C TRP A 4 -6.13 5.10 -0.36
N ALA A 5 -6.01 6.41 -0.17
CA ALA A 5 -4.79 7.15 -0.47
C ALA A 5 -4.26 7.91 0.75
N LEU A 6 -2.93 7.96 0.87
CA LEU A 6 -2.22 8.88 1.74
C LEU A 6 -1.74 10.07 0.91
N GLU A 7 -1.93 11.29 1.41
CA GLU A 7 -1.43 12.53 0.81
C GLU A 7 -0.31 13.12 1.67
N SER A 8 0.75 13.60 1.02
CA SER A 8 1.73 14.51 1.61
C SER A 8 1.54 15.93 1.08
N ASN A 9 1.99 16.93 1.87
CA ASN A 9 1.88 18.34 1.48
C ASN A 9 2.57 18.63 0.13
N GLU A 10 3.70 17.98 -0.12
CA GLU A 10 4.49 18.08 -1.34
C GLU A 10 4.93 16.70 -1.84
N SER A 11 5.46 16.64 -3.07
CA SER A 11 6.00 15.40 -3.64
C SER A 11 7.31 15.02 -2.94
N THR A 12 7.26 13.99 -2.11
CA THR A 12 8.36 13.59 -1.22
C THR A 12 9.04 12.32 -1.74
N LYS A 13 10.35 12.23 -1.53
CA LYS A 13 11.10 10.99 -1.81
C LYS A 13 10.68 9.91 -0.82
N ILE A 14 10.29 8.76 -1.34
CA ILE A 14 9.95 7.57 -0.57
C ILE A 14 11.01 6.52 -0.85
N SER A 15 11.62 6.05 0.24
CA SER A 15 12.63 4.99 0.28
C SER A 15 12.06 3.66 0.76
N LYS A 16 10.96 3.69 1.52
CA LYS A 16 10.44 2.49 2.21
C LYS A 16 8.94 2.57 2.44
N VAL A 17 8.28 1.44 2.21
CA VAL A 17 6.87 1.23 2.58
C VAL A 17 6.80 0.00 3.48
N LYS A 18 6.26 0.17 4.68
CA LYS A 18 5.97 -0.92 5.63
C LYS A 18 4.46 -1.04 5.81
N ILE A 19 3.95 -2.26 5.70
CA ILE A 19 2.52 -2.56 5.80
C ILE A 19 2.33 -3.64 6.86
N TRP A 20 1.37 -3.40 7.76
CA TRP A 20 0.86 -4.39 8.69
C TRP A 20 -0.61 -4.64 8.36
N ALA A 21 -0.95 -5.90 8.11
CA ALA A 21 -2.26 -6.30 7.65
C ALA A 21 -2.70 -7.64 8.27
N SER A 22 -4.00 -7.91 8.24
CA SER A 22 -4.59 -9.19 8.62
C SER A 22 -5.50 -9.69 7.50
N HIS A 23 -5.35 -10.97 7.14
CA HIS A 23 -6.15 -11.67 6.14
C HIS A 23 -6.14 -11.03 4.74
N VAL A 24 -5.19 -10.15 4.42
CA VAL A 24 -5.04 -9.63 3.06
C VAL A 24 -4.31 -10.69 2.24
N ARG A 25 -4.80 -11.02 1.04
CA ARG A 25 -4.12 -11.94 0.13
C ARG A 25 -3.34 -11.20 -0.92
N LYS A 26 -3.97 -10.25 -1.61
CA LYS A 26 -3.35 -9.53 -2.72
C LYS A 26 -3.64 -8.05 -2.62
N MET A 27 -2.61 -7.23 -2.72
CA MET A 27 -2.75 -5.77 -2.76
C MET A 27 -1.68 -5.12 -3.65
N SER A 28 -1.96 -3.90 -4.10
CA SER A 28 -0.97 -3.08 -4.79
C SER A 28 -0.82 -1.71 -4.12
N VAL A 29 0.37 -1.14 -4.30
CA VAL A 29 0.65 0.24 -3.96
C VAL A 29 0.91 0.98 -5.26
N GLU A 30 0.23 2.10 -5.42
CA GLU A 30 0.32 2.99 -6.57
C GLU A 30 0.74 4.38 -6.09
N ARG A 31 1.35 5.16 -6.96
CA ARG A 31 1.87 6.48 -6.65
C ARG A 31 1.36 7.53 -7.62
N CYS A 32 1.27 8.76 -7.15
CA CYS A 32 1.01 9.92 -7.98
C CYS A 32 1.94 11.06 -7.56
N GLU A 33 2.69 11.62 -8.52
CA GLU A 33 3.57 12.78 -8.27
C GLU A 33 2.88 14.12 -8.54
N SER A 34 1.79 14.14 -9.32
CA SER A 34 1.09 15.38 -9.68
C SER A 34 0.33 15.98 -8.50
N GLN A 35 0.01 17.26 -8.63
CA GLN A 35 -0.82 17.97 -7.66
C GLN A 35 -2.29 17.53 -7.72
N SER A 36 -2.71 16.91 -8.82
CA SER A 36 -4.04 16.39 -9.08
C SER A 36 -4.06 14.86 -9.06
N LEU A 37 -5.19 14.25 -8.68
CA LEU A 37 -5.40 12.80 -8.49
C LEU A 37 -5.66 12.05 -9.82
N ASP A 38 -5.02 12.49 -10.90
CA ASP A 38 -5.47 12.14 -12.25
C ASP A 38 -4.82 10.87 -12.77
N ARG A 39 -3.61 10.55 -12.29
CA ARG A 39 -2.82 9.42 -12.79
C ARG A 39 -2.02 8.75 -11.69
N PHE A 40 -2.46 7.56 -11.30
CA PHE A 40 -1.72 6.66 -10.45
C PHE A 40 -0.89 5.68 -11.29
N GLU A 41 0.37 5.50 -10.90
CA GLU A 41 1.28 4.51 -11.48
C GLU A 41 1.53 3.40 -10.46
N LYS A 42 1.43 2.14 -10.87
CA LYS A 42 1.73 1.01 -9.97
C LYS A 42 3.18 1.08 -9.54
N LEU A 43 3.40 1.19 -8.23
CA LEU A 43 4.73 1.17 -7.61
C LEU A 43 5.17 -0.28 -7.40
N PHE A 44 4.31 -1.11 -6.81
CA PHE A 44 4.50 -2.55 -6.70
C PHE A 44 3.18 -3.28 -6.40
N GLU A 45 3.20 -4.60 -6.55
CA GLU A 45 2.13 -5.51 -6.18
C GLU A 45 2.68 -6.59 -5.25
N ILE A 46 1.88 -7.00 -4.26
CA ILE A 46 2.27 -7.97 -3.24
C ILE A 46 1.18 -9.01 -3.05
N GLU A 47 1.62 -10.26 -2.91
CA GLU A 47 0.81 -11.38 -2.46
C GLU A 47 1.28 -11.78 -1.07
N LEU A 48 0.45 -11.51 -0.06
CA LEU A 48 0.78 -11.74 1.34
C LEU A 48 0.41 -13.18 1.71
N GLN A 49 1.33 -13.88 2.36
CA GLN A 49 1.08 -15.23 2.86
C GLN A 49 -0.04 -15.24 3.89
N ASP A 50 -0.89 -16.26 3.85
CA ASP A 50 -1.82 -16.53 4.94
C ASP A 50 -1.03 -16.88 6.20
N LYS A 51 -1.25 -16.12 7.27
CA LYS A 51 -0.61 -16.34 8.57
C LYS A 51 -1.59 -16.78 9.66
N HIS A 52 -2.77 -17.27 9.28
CA HIS A 52 -3.77 -17.90 10.16
C HIS A 52 -3.98 -17.09 11.45
N ASN A 53 -4.47 -15.86 11.29
CA ASN A 53 -4.72 -14.86 12.34
C ASN A 53 -3.50 -14.14 12.93
N ARG A 54 -2.27 -14.46 12.50
CA ARG A 54 -1.11 -13.63 12.85
C ARG A 54 -0.99 -12.45 11.90
N LEU A 55 -0.40 -11.36 12.40
CA LEU A 55 -0.17 -10.14 11.63
C LEU A 55 0.78 -10.41 10.46
N GLN A 56 0.35 -10.01 9.27
CA GLN A 56 1.16 -9.98 8.07
C GLN A 56 1.99 -8.69 8.10
N THR A 57 3.29 -8.78 7.78
CA THR A 57 4.20 -7.63 7.83
C THR A 57 5.05 -7.65 6.59
N GLU A 58 4.85 -6.65 5.74
CA GLU A 58 5.58 -6.50 4.48
C GLU A 58 6.44 -5.24 4.54
N VAL A 59 7.66 -5.35 4.02
CA VAL A 59 8.63 -4.25 3.98
C VAL A 59 9.22 -4.17 2.58
N HIS A 60 8.91 -3.09 1.88
CA HIS A 60 9.40 -2.83 0.53
C HIS A 60 10.37 -1.66 0.54
N GLN A 61 11.59 -1.91 0.05
CA GLN A 61 12.49 -0.82 -0.33
C GLN A 61 12.06 -0.32 -1.71
N VAL A 62 11.88 0.99 -1.84
CA VAL A 62 11.51 1.65 -3.09
C VAL A 62 12.43 2.86 -3.29
N ASN A 63 12.51 3.37 -4.51
CA ASN A 63 13.20 4.63 -4.77
C ASN A 63 12.32 5.45 -5.70
N THR A 64 11.39 6.19 -5.10
CA THR A 64 10.38 6.91 -5.84
C THR A 64 10.09 8.28 -5.23
N LYS A 65 9.39 9.14 -5.96
CA LYS A 65 8.74 10.32 -5.40
C LYS A 65 7.24 10.14 -5.53
N ALA A 66 6.49 10.62 -4.55
CA ALA A 66 5.04 10.69 -4.62
C ALA A 66 4.51 11.80 -3.74
N LYS A 67 3.44 12.45 -4.19
CA LYS A 67 2.55 13.25 -3.35
C LYS A 67 1.41 12.39 -2.79
N PHE A 68 0.91 11.46 -3.60
CA PHE A 68 -0.12 10.52 -3.18
C PHE A 68 0.37 9.07 -3.29
N LEU A 69 0.09 8.27 -2.27
CA LEU A 69 0.25 6.82 -2.30
C LEU A 69 -1.11 6.18 -2.14
N LYS A 70 -1.56 5.45 -3.16
CA LYS A 70 -2.81 4.70 -3.16
C LYS A 70 -2.55 3.24 -2.86
N PHE A 71 -3.30 2.69 -1.93
CA PHE A 71 -3.25 1.29 -1.54
C PHE A 71 -4.55 0.64 -2.02
N VAL A 72 -4.44 -0.49 -2.70
CA VAL A 72 -5.59 -1.18 -3.31
C VAL A 72 -5.58 -2.62 -2.85
N ILE A 73 -6.63 -3.05 -2.13
CA ILE A 73 -6.84 -4.45 -1.79
C ILE A 73 -7.60 -5.12 -2.94
N HIS A 74 -6.95 -6.09 -3.55
CA HIS A 74 -7.53 -6.90 -4.64
C HIS A 74 -8.31 -8.10 -4.09
N SER A 75 -7.79 -8.74 -3.03
CA SER A 75 -8.46 -9.89 -2.40
C SER A 75 -7.96 -10.14 -0.97
N GLY A 76 -8.85 -10.70 -0.13
CA GLY A 76 -8.53 -11.27 1.18
C GLY A 76 -8.40 -12.79 1.14
N TRP A 77 -7.92 -13.38 2.24
CA TRP A 77 -7.95 -14.82 2.52
C TRP A 77 -9.29 -15.28 3.12
N ASP A 78 -10.05 -14.35 3.69
CA ASP A 78 -11.32 -14.57 4.39
C ASP A 78 -12.33 -13.47 4.00
N ASP A 79 -13.54 -13.54 4.56
CA ASP A 79 -14.63 -12.59 4.32
C ASP A 79 -14.25 -11.15 4.71
N PHE A 80 -13.37 -11.00 5.69
CA PHE A 80 -12.84 -9.72 6.14
C PHE A 80 -11.32 -9.69 6.03
N CYS A 81 -10.79 -8.55 5.60
CA CYS A 81 -9.37 -8.27 5.65
C CYS A 81 -9.15 -6.82 6.11
N THR A 82 -7.99 -6.54 6.68
CA THR A 82 -7.68 -5.22 7.22
C THR A 82 -6.24 -4.83 6.95
N VAL A 83 -6.01 -3.55 6.66
CA VAL A 83 -4.69 -2.94 6.82
C VAL A 83 -4.68 -2.17 8.12
N ASN A 84 -3.90 -2.67 9.08
CA ASN A 84 -3.86 -2.14 10.45
C ASN A 84 -2.95 -0.91 10.54
N ARG A 85 -1.85 -0.89 9.78
CA ARG A 85 -0.89 0.21 9.79
C ARG A 85 -0.13 0.28 8.48
N VAL A 86 0.17 1.50 8.06
CA VAL A 86 1.16 1.80 7.02
C VAL A 86 2.20 2.76 7.60
N SER A 87 3.47 2.56 7.25
CA SER A 87 4.57 3.48 7.59
C SER A 87 5.43 3.73 6.35
N ILE A 88 5.66 5.00 6.06
CA ILE A 88 6.41 5.49 4.91
C ILE A 88 7.69 6.17 5.42
N THR A 89 8.81 5.99 4.72
CA THR A 89 10.10 6.66 5.00
C THR A 89 10.75 7.10 3.70
#